data_AF-A0A9W9YN21-F1
#
_entry.id   AF-A0A9W9YN21-F1
#
_cell.length_a   1.000
_cell.length_b   1.000
_cell.length_c   1.000
_cell.angle_alpha   90.00
_cell.angle_beta   90.00
_cell.angle_gamma   90.00
#
_symmetry.space_group_name_H-M   'P 1'
#
loop_
_entity.id
_entity.type
_entity.pdbx_description
1 polymer ?
#
loop_
_entity_poly.entity_id
_entity_poly.type
_entity_poly.pdbx_seq_one_letter_code
_entity_poly.pdbx_strand_id
1 'polypeptide(L)' 'MFVQAHTSLTEGNAVTLTEFEASPAGMINSFTTRFPGDDSVLEELWRAEMPYHKL' A
#
# COMPACT_ATOMS: atom_id res chain seq x y z
N MET A 1 2.57 5.76 -15.01
CA MET A 1 2.88 5.24 -13.67
C MET A 1 3.26 3.77 -13.78
N PHE A 2 4.11 3.25 -12.90
CA PHE A 2 4.50 1.83 -12.90
C PHE A 2 3.69 1.06 -11.85
N VAL A 3 3.07 -0.04 -12.24
CA VAL A 3 2.40 -0.95 -11.31
C VAL A 3 3.45 -1.88 -10.71
N GLN A 4 3.59 -1.87 -9.39
CA GLN A 4 4.62 -2.65 -8.71
C GLN A 4 4.06 -3.99 -8.24
N ALA A 5 4.88 -5.03 -8.31
CA ALA A 5 4.57 -6.32 -7.71
C ALA A 5 4.56 -6.24 -6.16
N HIS A 6 3.91 -7.20 -5.52
CA HIS A 6 3.83 -7.33 -4.06
C HIS A 6 4.45 -8.66 -3.64
N THR A 7 5.22 -8.65 -2.54
CA THR A 7 5.77 -9.86 -1.93
C THR A 7 5.05 -10.18 -0.63
N SER A 8 4.67 -11.44 -0.45
CA SER A 8 4.08 -11.95 0.80
C SER A 8 4.78 -13.22 1.27
N LEU A 9 4.70 -13.49 2.57
CA LEU A 9 5.18 -14.73 3.16
C LEU A 9 4.05 -15.75 3.15
N THR A 10 4.33 -16.98 2.72
CA THR A 10 3.39 -18.10 2.86
C THR A 10 3.56 -18.79 4.21
N GLU A 11 2.57 -19.59 4.61
CA GLU A 11 2.63 -20.41 5.83
C GLU A 11 3.83 -21.39 5.84
N GLY A 12 4.34 -21.76 4.66
CA GLY A 12 5.53 -22.59 4.48
C GLY A 12 6.86 -21.83 4.54
N ASN A 13 6.87 -20.58 5.00
CA ASN A 13 8.06 -19.70 5.05
C ASN A 13 8.71 -19.46 3.68
N ALA A 14 7.91 -19.49 2.61
CA ALA A 14 8.36 -19.13 1.27
C ALA A 14 7.86 -17.72 0.92
N VAL A 15 8.62 -17.01 0.08
CA VAL A 15 8.22 -15.71 -0.45
C VAL A 15 7.47 -15.92 -1.76
N THR A 16 6.30 -15.32 -1.88
CA THR A 16 5.51 -15.28 -3.13
C THR A 16 5.56 -13.88 -3.73
N LEU A 17 5.67 -13.80 -5.05
CA LEU A 17 5.57 -12.55 -5.81
C LEU A 17 4.23 -12.52 -6.55
N THR A 18 3.46 -11.45 -6.32
CA THR A 18 2.18 -11.20 -6.99
C THR A 18 2.32 -10.00 -7.92
N GLU A 19 2.06 -10.22 -9.20
CA GLU A 19 2.02 -9.17 -10.22
C GLU A 19 0.59 -8.67 -10.46
N PHE A 20 0.47 -7.45 -10.97
CA PHE A 20 -0.82 -6.79 -11.20
C PHE A 20 -0.86 -6.21 -12.62
N GLU A 21 -2.07 -6.03 -13.14
CA GLU A 21 -2.30 -5.45 -14.47
C GLU A 21 -1.70 -4.05 -14.58
N ALA A 22 -1.12 -3.70 -15.73
CA ALA A 22 -0.60 -2.37 -16.03
C ALA A 22 -1.73 -1.35 -16.35
N SER A 23 -2.66 -1.19 -15.42
CA SER A 23 -3.84 -0.32 -15.53
C SER A 23 -4.01 0.54 -14.27
N PRO A 24 -4.84 1.60 -14.29
CA PRO A 24 -5.18 2.34 -13.08
C PRO A 24 -5.80 1.44 -12.00
N ALA A 25 -6.65 0.49 -12.40
CA ALA A 25 -7.24 -0.48 -11.48
C ALA A 25 -6.19 -1.43 -10.89
N GLY A 26 -5.28 -1.93 -11.73
CA GLY A 26 -4.16 -2.76 -11.29
C GLY A 26 -3.20 -2.02 -10.34
N MET A 27 -2.99 -0.72 -10.55
CA MET A 27 -2.26 0.11 -9.61
C MET A 27 -2.96 0.16 -8.25
N ILE A 28 -4.25 0.50 -8.21
CA ILE A 28 -5.02 0.54 -6.96
C ILE A 28 -4.95 -0.83 -6.24
N ASN A 29 -5.16 -1.92 -6.98
CA ASN A 29 -5.09 -3.28 -6.45
C ASN A 29 -3.71 -3.62 -5.87
N SER A 30 -2.62 -3.13 -6.48
CA SER A 30 -1.27 -3.36 -5.96
C SER A 30 -1.04 -2.73 -4.59
N PHE A 31 -1.71 -1.62 -4.29
CA PHE A 31 -1.62 -0.94 -2.99
C PHE A 31 -2.56 -1.56 -1.96
N THR A 32 -3.82 -1.81 -2.30
CA THR A 32 -4.81 -2.37 -1.37
C THR A 32 -4.47 -3.81 -0.96
N THR A 33 -3.78 -4.56 -1.82
CA THR A 33 -3.26 -5.90 -1.47
C THR A 33 -2.05 -5.81 -0.53
N ARG A 34 -1.22 -4.77 -0.67
CA ARG A 34 0.00 -4.60 0.13
C ARG A 34 -0.31 -4.20 1.58
N PHE A 35 -1.35 -3.38 1.77
CA PHE A 35 -1.81 -2.92 3.07
C PHE A 35 -3.32 -3.18 3.17
N PRO A 36 -3.74 -4.34 3.72
CA PRO A 36 -5.11 -4.82 3.61
C PRO A 36 -6.12 -4.06 4.50
N GLY A 37 -5.74 -2.94 5.08
CA GLY A 37 -6.59 -2.17 5.97
C GLY A 37 -6.15 -0.72 6.10
N ASP A 38 -7.04 0.06 6.69
CA ASP A 38 -6.76 1.43 7.10
C ASP A 38 -5.67 1.44 8.19
N ASP A 39 -4.70 2.34 8.04
CA ASP A 39 -3.59 2.49 8.98
C ASP A 39 -3.81 3.74 9.82
N SER A 40 -4.43 3.54 10.98
CA SER A 40 -4.75 4.64 11.91
C SER A 40 -3.52 5.42 12.35
N VAL A 41 -2.34 4.79 12.37
CA VAL A 41 -1.09 5.47 12.76
C VAL A 41 -0.67 6.47 11.69
N LEU A 42 -0.77 6.11 10.41
CA LEU A 42 -0.48 7.04 9.32
C LEU A 42 -1.43 8.24 9.32
N GLU A 43 -2.72 8.00 9.60
CA GLU A 43 -3.70 9.09 9.70
C GLU A 43 -3.41 10.02 10.89
N GLU A 44 -3.07 9.48 12.06
CA GLU A 44 -2.71 10.26 13.25
C GLU A 44 -1.48 11.15 12.99
N LEU A 45 -0.46 10.61 12.34
CA LEU A 45 0.74 11.37 11.97
C LEU A 45 0.40 12.52 11.02
N TRP A 46 -0.41 12.26 9.99
CA TRP A 46 -0.88 13.30 9.07
C TRP A 46 -1.65 14.42 9.80
N ARG A 47 -2.56 14.05 10.72
CA ARG A 47 -3.33 15.01 11.54
C ARG A 47 -2.43 15.85 12.43
N ALA A 48 -1.39 15.25 13.02
CA ALA A 48 -0.42 15.95 13.85
C ALA A 48 0.40 16.97 13.07
N GLU A 49 0.63 16.74 11.77
CA GLU A 49 1.34 17.68 10.91
C GLU A 49 0.48 18.84 10.37
N MET A 50 -0.85 18.74 10.42
CA MET A 50 -1.76 19.75 9.86
C MET A 50 -1.47 21.19 10.34
N PRO A 51 -1.16 21.48 11.62
CA PRO A 51 -0.90 22.85 12.08
C PRO A 51 0.33 23.50 11.44
N TYR A 52 1.24 22.72 10.88
CA TYR A 52 2.48 23.21 10.26
C TYR A 52 2.34 23.47 8.75
N HIS A 53 1.23 23.03 8.15
CA HIS A 53 0.94 23.25 6.75
C HIS A 53 0.09 24.51 6.61
N LYS A 54 0.65 25.56 5.99
CA LYS A 54 -0.12 26.77 5.64
C LYS A 54 -1.00 26.45 4.44
N LEU A 55 -2.32 26.49 4.65
CA LEU A 55 -3.31 26.56 3.58
C LEU A 55 -3.25 27.91 2.87
#